data_AF-A0A2N2ZVN0-F1
#
_entry.id   AF-A0A2N2ZVN0-F1
#
_cell.length_a   1.000
_cell.length_b   1.000
_cell.length_c   1.000
_cell.angle_alpha   90.00
_cell.angle_beta   90.00
_cell.angle_gamma   90.00
#
_symmetry.space_group_name_H-M   'P 1'
#
loop_
_entity.id
_entity.type
_entity.pdbx_description
1 polymer ?
#
loop_
_entity_poly.entity_id
_entity_poly.type
_entity_poly.pdbx_seq_one_letter_code
_entity_poly.pdbx_strand_id
1 'polypeptide(L)'
;MKKILFLLFVILISGGCNKKLFIKQSYNSGQYRIKRVEKYNGFFIIYASRNDSVFKIISYKEEPGFYNNFEKIQRRRMYKLELENYYKREIEMGYYGLHLSVTLNILGVKVPVSKKSHYQLYRALNLKGLYLIPDAAPPSP
;
A
#
# COMPACT_ATOMS: atom_id res chain seq x y z
N MET A 1 -8.93 56.71 27.53
CA MET A 1 -9.80 55.76 26.78
C MET A 1 -9.10 55.32 25.49
N LYS A 2 -8.08 54.46 25.58
CA LYS A 2 -7.31 53.96 24.40
C LYS A 2 -6.89 52.47 24.51
N LYS A 3 -7.44 51.73 25.49
CA LYS A 3 -7.12 50.30 25.71
C LYS A 3 -8.23 49.34 25.25
N ILE A 4 -9.36 49.86 24.76
CA ILE A 4 -10.49 49.04 24.25
C ILE A 4 -10.37 48.75 22.75
N LEU A 5 -9.56 49.51 22.01
CA LEU A 5 -9.43 49.33 20.55
C LEU A 5 -8.59 48.09 20.16
N PHE A 6 -7.79 47.54 21.08
CA PHE A 6 -6.94 46.38 20.79
C PHE A 6 -7.68 45.03 20.90
N LEU A 7 -8.87 45.01 21.51
CA LEU A 7 -9.63 43.77 21.72
C LEU A 7 -10.42 43.31 20.47
N LEU A 8 -10.62 44.21 19.49
CA LEU A 8 -11.39 43.91 18.28
C LEU A 8 -10.55 43.32 17.13
N PHE A 9 -9.21 43.40 17.20
CA PHE A 9 -8.35 42.92 16.11
C PHE A 9 -8.03 41.41 16.18
N VAL A 10 -8.29 40.76 17.32
CA VAL A 10 -7.94 39.34 17.53
C VAL A 10 -9.05 38.37 17.11
N ILE A 11 -10.28 38.85 16.89
CA ILE A 11 -11.44 37.98 16.58
C ILE A 11 -11.62 37.76 15.07
N LEU A 12 -10.92 38.50 14.20
CA LEU A 12 -11.10 38.42 12.74
C LEU A 12 -10.21 37.39 12.01
N ILE A 13 -9.39 36.60 12.72
CA ILE A 13 -8.47 35.62 12.09
C ILE A 13 -8.93 34.15 12.28
N SER A 14 -10.01 33.88 13.02
CA SER A 14 -10.56 32.52 13.18
C SER A 14 -11.55 32.10 12.07
N GLY A 15 -11.47 32.72 10.89
CA GLY A 15 -12.17 32.30 9.67
C GLY A 15 -11.39 31.29 8.83
N GLY A 16 -10.73 30.31 9.48
CA GLY A 16 -10.02 29.23 8.79
C GLY A 16 -11.02 28.29 8.10
N CYS A 17 -11.38 28.61 6.86
CA CYS A 17 -12.13 27.71 5.99
C CYS A 17 -11.28 26.46 5.73
N ASN A 18 -11.47 25.42 6.54
CA ASN A 18 -11.01 24.07 6.22
C ASN A 18 -11.82 23.58 5.02
N LYS A 19 -11.46 24.03 3.81
CA LYS A 19 -11.81 23.29 2.60
C LYS A 19 -11.07 21.96 2.75
N LYS A 20 -11.76 20.94 3.28
CA LYS A 20 -11.41 19.54 2.97
C LYS A 20 -11.37 19.51 1.46
N LEU A 21 -10.15 19.54 0.94
CA LEU A 21 -9.88 19.42 -0.48
C LEU A 21 -10.31 18.01 -0.83
N PHE A 22 -11.59 17.86 -1.17
CA PHE A 22 -12.15 16.66 -1.72
C PHE A 22 -11.52 16.57 -3.11
N ILE A 23 -10.31 16.01 -3.15
CA ILE A 23 -9.72 15.54 -4.38
C ILE A 23 -10.76 14.57 -4.91
N LYS A 24 -11.46 14.97 -5.98
CA LYS A 24 -12.35 14.13 -6.76
C LYS A 24 -11.51 12.89 -7.11
N GLN A 25 -11.73 11.81 -6.36
CA GLN A 25 -10.98 10.58 -6.54
C GLN A 25 -11.42 10.05 -7.90
N SER A 26 -10.62 10.31 -8.93
CA SER A 26 -10.74 9.56 -10.18
C SER A 26 -10.51 8.10 -9.78
N TYR A 27 -11.59 7.33 -9.76
CA TYR A 27 -11.57 5.91 -9.46
C TYR A 27 -10.90 5.18 -10.62
N ASN A 28 -9.58 5.37 -10.78
CA ASN A 28 -8.75 4.50 -11.58
C ASN A 28 -8.64 3.18 -10.81
N SER A 29 -9.57 2.28 -11.10
CA SER A 29 -9.64 0.92 -10.58
C SER A 29 -8.34 0.19 -10.91
N GLY A 30 -7.35 0.26 -10.01
CA GLY A 30 -6.05 -0.37 -10.20
C GLY A 30 -4.85 0.49 -9.78
N GLN A 31 -5.01 1.77 -9.46
CA GLN A 31 -3.90 2.58 -8.94
C GLN A 31 -3.74 2.41 -7.42
N TYR A 32 -2.54 2.00 -7.01
CA TYR A 32 -2.18 1.78 -5.61
C TYR A 32 -0.97 2.61 -5.24
N ARG A 33 -1.05 3.33 -4.11
CA ARG A 33 0.09 4.08 -3.55
C ARG A 33 0.91 3.19 -2.63
N ILE A 34 2.21 3.03 -2.89
CA ILE A 34 3.11 2.26 -2.03
C ILE A 34 3.34 3.02 -0.72
N LYS A 35 3.00 2.42 0.41
CA LYS A 35 3.18 3.02 1.74
C LYS A 35 4.48 2.56 2.38
N ARG A 36 4.72 1.25 2.35
CA ARG A 36 5.84 0.60 3.05
C ARG A 36 6.17 -0.72 2.37
N VAL A 37 7.43 -1.13 2.50
CA VAL A 37 7.93 -2.43 2.07
C VAL A 37 8.64 -3.05 3.26
N GLU A 38 8.28 -4.27 3.63
CA GLU A 38 9.04 -5.12 4.54
C GLU A 38 9.81 -6.15 3.73
N LYS A 39 11.06 -6.37 4.09
CA LYS A 39 11.95 -7.33 3.42
C LYS A 39 12.12 -8.54 4.32
N TYR A 40 11.84 -9.72 3.79
CA TYR A 40 12.08 -11.01 4.44
C TYR A 40 13.11 -11.81 3.64
N ASN A 41 13.52 -12.96 4.16
CA ASN A 41 14.28 -13.90 3.35
C ASN A 41 13.35 -14.48 2.25
N GLY A 42 13.80 -14.49 0.99
CA GLY A 42 13.01 -14.99 -0.14
C GLY A 42 11.83 -14.14 -0.66
N PHE A 43 11.30 -13.16 0.09
CA PHE A 43 10.15 -12.35 -0.37
C PHE A 43 10.08 -10.94 0.23
N PHE A 44 9.15 -10.14 -0.27
CA PHE A 44 8.75 -8.84 0.26
C PHE A 44 7.27 -8.82 0.62
N ILE A 45 6.92 -8.04 1.65
CA ILE A 45 5.53 -7.63 1.93
C ILE A 45 5.40 -6.14 1.61
N ILE A 46 4.56 -5.83 0.64
CA ILE A 46 4.35 -4.49 0.14
C ILE A 46 2.98 -4.02 0.62
N TYR A 47 2.97 -2.93 1.37
CA TYR A 47 1.77 -2.29 1.86
C TYR A 47 1.40 -1.19 0.89
N ALA A 48 0.27 -1.34 0.20
CA ALA A 48 -0.19 -0.38 -0.78
C ALA A 48 -1.61 0.09 -0.42
N SER A 49 -1.89 1.39 -0.56
CA SER A 49 -3.22 1.93 -0.28
C SER A 49 -3.95 2.27 -1.56
N ARG A 50 -5.24 1.95 -1.60
CA ARG A 50 -6.19 2.47 -2.60
C ARG A 50 -7.43 2.92 -1.85
N ASN A 51 -7.82 4.17 -2.04
CA ASN A 51 -8.86 4.84 -1.27
C ASN A 51 -8.58 4.70 0.24
N ASP A 52 -9.52 4.18 1.01
CA ASP A 52 -9.41 4.00 2.47
C ASP A 52 -8.90 2.61 2.89
N SER A 53 -8.57 1.74 1.94
CA SER A 53 -8.11 0.37 2.18
C SER A 53 -6.60 0.21 2.03
N VAL A 54 -6.02 -0.72 2.81
CA VAL A 54 -4.60 -1.07 2.75
C VAL A 54 -4.44 -2.52 2.32
N PHE A 55 -3.88 -2.72 1.13
CA PHE A 55 -3.60 -4.02 0.55
C PHE A 55 -2.21 -4.48 0.98
N LYS A 56 -2.11 -5.74 1.41
CA LYS A 56 -0.83 -6.41 1.68
C LYS A 56 -0.52 -7.32 0.49
N ILE A 57 0.54 -7.00 -0.23
CA ILE A 57 0.94 -7.68 -1.45
C ILE A 57 2.23 -8.45 -1.16
N ILE A 58 2.24 -9.75 -1.44
CA ILE A 58 3.43 -10.59 -1.37
C ILE A 58 4.07 -10.62 -2.74
N SER A 59 5.39 -10.47 -2.76
CA SER A 59 6.18 -10.55 -3.97
C SER A 59 7.48 -11.30 -3.69
N TYR A 60 7.67 -12.42 -4.37
CA TYR A 60 8.86 -13.26 -4.21
C TYR A 60 10.07 -12.61 -4.87
N LYS A 61 11.25 -12.83 -4.28
CA LYS A 61 12.52 -12.45 -4.90
C LYS A 61 12.82 -13.41 -6.04
N GLU A 62 13.36 -12.87 -7.12
CA GLU A 62 13.91 -13.60 -8.26
C GLU A 62 15.43 -13.63 -8.15
N GLU A 63 16.03 -14.44 -9.01
CA GLU A 63 17.49 -14.55 -9.13
C GLU A 63 18.16 -13.22 -9.49
N PRO A 64 19.42 -13.00 -9.08
CA PRO A 64 20.21 -11.85 -9.49
C PRO A 64 20.21 -11.68 -11.02
N GLY A 65 20.00 -10.47 -11.51
CA GLY A 65 20.00 -10.15 -12.95
C GLY A 65 18.63 -10.16 -13.63
N PHE A 66 17.60 -10.79 -13.03
CA PHE A 66 16.25 -10.79 -13.59
C PHE A 66 15.66 -9.37 -13.78
N TYR A 67 16.06 -8.41 -12.94
CA TYR A 67 15.45 -7.08 -12.85
C TYR A 67 16.19 -5.98 -13.62
N ASN A 68 17.26 -6.28 -14.36
CA ASN A 68 18.23 -5.28 -14.82
C ASN A 68 17.60 -4.14 -15.64
N ASN A 69 16.45 -4.38 -16.30
CA ASN A 69 15.76 -3.40 -17.14
C ASN A 69 14.36 -3.03 -16.63
N PHE A 70 13.99 -3.42 -15.42
CA PHE A 70 12.62 -3.24 -14.91
C PHE A 70 12.51 -2.01 -14.00
N GLU A 71 11.36 -1.34 -14.05
CA GLU A 71 11.11 -0.19 -13.18
C GLU A 71 10.92 -0.65 -11.72
N LYS A 72 11.76 -0.15 -10.82
CA LYS A 72 11.64 -0.40 -9.39
C LYS A 72 10.53 0.45 -8.77
N ILE A 73 9.60 -0.18 -8.05
CA ILE A 73 8.59 0.55 -7.29
C ILE A 73 9.22 1.38 -6.16
N GLN A 74 8.69 2.57 -5.94
CA GLN A 74 9.17 3.51 -4.94
C GLN A 74 8.08 3.82 -3.91
N ARG A 75 8.52 4.09 -2.67
CA ARG A 75 7.61 4.53 -1.60
C ARG A 75 6.92 5.84 -2.01
N ARG A 76 5.67 5.99 -1.59
CA ARG A 76 4.77 7.14 -1.83
C ARG A 76 4.35 7.36 -3.28
N ARG A 77 4.93 6.66 -4.27
CA ARG A 77 4.48 6.66 -5.66
C ARG A 77 3.24 5.77 -5.86
N MET A 78 2.50 6.07 -6.92
CA MET A 78 1.33 5.29 -7.36
C MET A 78 1.69 4.41 -8.55
N TYR A 79 1.16 3.20 -8.56
CA TYR A 79 1.37 2.23 -9.63
C TYR A 79 0.06 1.53 -9.98
N LYS A 80 -0.11 1.19 -11.26
CA LYS A 80 -1.18 0.29 -11.69
C LYS A 80 -0.75 -1.13 -11.33
N LEU A 81 -1.40 -1.75 -10.35
CA LEU A 81 -1.08 -3.12 -9.92
C LEU A 81 -2.26 -4.04 -10.19
N GLU A 82 -1.98 -5.17 -10.82
CA GLU A 82 -2.97 -6.21 -11.12
C GLU A 82 -3.01 -7.20 -9.96
N LEU A 83 -3.85 -6.89 -8.96
CA LEU A 83 -3.92 -7.68 -7.74
C LEU A 83 -4.84 -8.88 -7.91
N GLU A 84 -4.34 -10.04 -7.49
CA GLU A 84 -5.10 -11.27 -7.32
C GLU A 84 -5.01 -11.71 -5.86
N ASN A 85 -6.08 -12.31 -5.33
CA ASN A 85 -6.05 -12.91 -4.01
C ASN A 85 -5.00 -14.03 -3.96
N TYR A 86 -4.07 -13.88 -3.03
CA TYR A 86 -3.08 -14.91 -2.75
C TYR A 86 -3.72 -15.98 -1.88
N TYR A 87 -4.29 -17.00 -2.53
CA TYR A 87 -4.79 -18.18 -1.84
C TYR A 87 -3.62 -18.97 -1.25
N LYS A 88 -3.49 -18.96 0.08
CA LYS A 88 -2.71 -19.98 0.78
C LYS A 88 -3.56 -20.61 1.87
N ARG A 89 -3.59 -21.95 1.83
CA ARG A 89 -4.57 -22.85 2.47
C ARG A 89 -4.55 -22.90 4.00
N GLU A 90 -3.68 -22.15 4.67
CA GLU A 90 -3.44 -22.27 6.11
C GLU A 90 -3.64 -20.90 6.78
N ILE A 91 -4.91 -20.54 6.97
CA ILE A 91 -5.29 -19.48 7.90
C ILE A 91 -5.09 -20.04 9.31
N GLU A 92 -4.16 -19.46 10.06
CA GLU A 92 -3.92 -19.81 11.45
C GLU A 92 -4.31 -18.65 12.36
N MET A 93 -5.07 -18.94 13.41
CA MET A 93 -5.17 -18.04 14.56
C MET A 93 -3.86 -18.14 15.34
N GLY A 94 -3.20 -17.00 15.53
CA GLY A 94 -1.92 -16.96 16.22
C GLY A 94 -1.66 -15.61 16.87
N TYR A 95 -0.67 -15.58 17.75
CA TYR A 95 -0.20 -14.33 18.35
C TYR A 95 0.83 -13.68 17.42
N TYR A 96 0.65 -12.39 17.13
CA TYR A 96 1.66 -11.56 16.49
C TYR A 96 2.09 -10.48 17.48
N GLY A 97 3.24 -10.69 18.11
CA GLY A 97 3.60 -9.97 19.34
C GLY A 97 2.66 -10.37 20.48
N LEU A 98 2.08 -9.38 21.18
CA LEU A 98 1.15 -9.59 22.30
C LEU A 98 -0.33 -9.69 21.88
N HIS A 99 -0.65 -9.57 20.58
CA HIS A 99 -2.03 -9.54 20.10
C HIS A 99 -2.42 -10.80 19.34
N LEU A 100 -3.59 -11.35 19.67
CA LEU A 100 -4.23 -12.40 18.88
C LEU A 100 -4.61 -11.83 17.51
N SER A 101 -4.14 -12.49 16.45
CA SER A 101 -4.31 -12.05 15.07
C SER A 101 -4.56 -13.24 14.15
N VAL A 102 -5.33 -13.01 13.08
CA VAL A 102 -5.37 -13.95 11.96
C VAL A 102 -4.05 -13.83 11.21
N THR A 103 -3.34 -14.94 11.03
CA THR A 103 -2.05 -14.98 10.34
C THR A 103 -2.08 -15.96 9.18
N LEU A 104 -1.26 -15.69 8.18
CA LEU A 104 -1.00 -16.58 7.05
C LEU A 104 0.49 -16.93 7.04
N ASN A 105 0.81 -18.21 6.90
CA ASN A 105 2.20 -18.69 6.90
C ASN A 105 2.81 -18.58 5.49
N ILE A 106 3.85 -17.76 5.34
CA ILE A 106 4.57 -17.54 4.08
C ILE A 106 6.03 -17.92 4.28
N LEU A 107 6.45 -19.06 3.70
CA LEU A 107 7.81 -19.58 3.85
C LEU A 107 8.29 -19.64 5.32
N GLY A 108 7.42 -20.08 6.24
CA GLY A 108 7.73 -20.14 7.68
C GLY A 108 7.53 -18.84 8.44
N VAL A 109 7.21 -17.72 7.76
CA VAL A 109 6.93 -16.43 8.39
C VAL A 109 5.42 -16.26 8.59
N LYS A 110 4.99 -16.01 9.83
CA LYS A 110 3.60 -15.68 10.15
C LYS A 110 3.31 -14.22 9.79
N VAL A 111 2.50 -14.00 8.77
CA VAL A 111 2.10 -12.66 8.31
C VAL A 111 0.71 -12.34 8.83
N PRO A 112 0.53 -11.31 9.68
CA PRO A 112 -0.78 -10.95 10.20
C PRO A 112 -1.63 -10.32 9.09
N VAL A 113 -2.91 -10.64 9.05
CA VAL A 113 -3.91 -9.96 8.21
C VAL A 113 -4.97 -9.33 9.11
N SER A 114 -5.58 -8.24 8.65
CA SER A 114 -6.59 -7.53 9.42
C SER A 114 -7.73 -7.04 8.53
N LYS A 115 -8.79 -6.50 9.14
CA LYS A 115 -9.90 -5.89 8.43
C LYS A 115 -9.44 -4.83 7.42
N LYS A 116 -8.41 -4.04 7.76
CA LYS A 116 -7.85 -3.00 6.86
C LYS A 116 -7.21 -3.59 5.60
N SER A 117 -6.80 -4.87 5.65
CA SER A 117 -6.28 -5.65 4.53
C SER A 117 -7.25 -6.70 4.04
N HIS A 118 -8.55 -6.53 4.29
CA HIS A 118 -9.62 -7.43 3.88
C HIS A 118 -9.43 -8.87 4.35
N TYR A 119 -8.67 -9.07 5.44
CA TYR A 119 -8.23 -10.40 5.90
C TYR A 119 -7.55 -11.23 4.79
N GLN A 120 -6.97 -10.56 3.79
CA GLN A 120 -6.40 -11.17 2.60
C GLN A 120 -4.94 -10.75 2.42
N LEU A 121 -4.21 -11.62 1.73
CA LEU A 121 -2.96 -11.29 1.08
C LEU A 121 -3.20 -11.33 -0.41
N TYR A 122 -2.47 -10.48 -1.12
CA TYR A 122 -2.56 -10.37 -2.57
C TYR A 122 -1.21 -10.73 -3.19
N ARG A 123 -1.23 -11.14 -4.46
CA ARG A 123 -0.06 -11.05 -5.35
C ARG A 123 -0.37 -10.05 -6.45
N ALA A 124 0.65 -9.38 -6.96
CA ALA A 124 0.51 -8.52 -8.13
C ALA A 124 1.06 -9.27 -9.35
N LEU A 125 0.25 -9.46 -10.38
CA LEU A 125 0.63 -10.22 -11.59
C LEU A 125 1.72 -9.52 -12.39
N ASN A 126 1.69 -8.18 -12.39
CA ASN A 126 2.64 -7.32 -13.07
C ASN A 126 3.79 -6.84 -12.17
N LEU A 127 4.12 -7.59 -11.11
CA LEU A 127 5.19 -7.25 -10.16
C LEU A 127 6.01 -8.48 -9.76
N LYS A 128 7.33 -8.40 -9.88
CA LYS A 128 8.29 -9.39 -9.37
C LYS A 128 9.28 -8.72 -8.43
N GLY A 129 9.46 -9.28 -7.23
CA GLY A 129 10.19 -8.60 -6.15
C GLY A 129 9.66 -7.19 -5.91
N LEU A 130 10.45 -6.17 -6.24
CA LEU A 130 10.07 -4.76 -6.17
C LEU A 130 10.05 -4.09 -7.55
N TYR A 131 9.90 -4.86 -8.62
CA TYR A 131 10.05 -4.37 -9.99
C TYR A 131 8.82 -4.70 -10.82
N LEU A 132 8.34 -3.71 -11.58
CA LEU A 132 7.23 -3.88 -12.50
C LEU A 132 7.68 -4.69 -13.71
N ILE A 133 6.86 -5.66 -14.10
CA ILE A 133 7.06 -6.37 -15.35
C ILE A 133 6.51 -5.46 -16.46
N PRO A 134 7.31 -5.13 -17.49
CA PRO A 134 6.79 -4.44 -18.67
C PRO A 134 5.64 -5.26 -19.27
N ASP A 135 4.58 -4.61 -19.71
CA ASP A 135 3.56 -5.28 -20.52
C ASP A 135 4.29 -5.93 -21.71
N ALA A 136 4.11 -7.24 -21.91
CA ALA A 136 4.70 -7.92 -23.04
C ALA A 136 4.28 -7.14 -24.30
N ALA A 137 5.25 -6.65 -25.06
CA ALA A 137 4.95 -6.05 -26.35
C ALA A 137 4.09 -7.06 -27.12
N PRO A 138 2.98 -6.64 -27.75
CA PRO A 138 2.24 -7.54 -28.62
C PRO A 138 3.22 -8.14 -29.62
N PRO A 139 3.11 -9.44 -29.96
CA PRO A 139 3.98 -10.03 -30.96
C PRO A 139 3.95 -9.14 -32.20
N SER A 140 5.13 -8.68 -32.61
CA SER A 140 5.30 -7.98 -33.88
C SER A 140 4.74 -8.86 -35.00
N PRO A 141 3.86 -8.34 -35.87
CA PRO A 141 3.34 -9.08 -37.01
C PRO A 141 4.46 -9.53 -37.96
#